data_AF-M9MBQ4-F1
#
_entry.id   AF-M9MBQ4-F1
#
_cell.length_a   1.000
_cell.length_b   1.000
_cell.length_c   1.000
_cell.angle_alpha   90.00
_cell.angle_beta   90.00
_cell.angle_gamma   90.00
#
_symmetry.space_group_name_H-M   'P 1'
#
loop_
_entity.id
_entity.type
_entity.pdbx_description
1 polymer ?
#
loop_
_entity_poly.entity_id
_entity_poly.type
_entity_poly.pdbx_seq_one_letter_code
_entity_poly.pdbx_strand_id
1 'polypeptide(L)'
;MVSLRGKKERFGAAAALVVALASAFAHGRALPQRPEAVFAVQSELAPPSIDGLVEQPHVAYAASTFKASENTFADGVLRPADYWASEEGVGHFSEWSKSTKHDFIADWALGKASEWTIVMGNEGGDLDSLAAALAWAYHLSHSTLHHPQPRKAVALLQTPLDALDLRPENKLALDNSKMSSGHRDLLTIDELPAHPRAIAKQIRGIILVDHPLPLSVWADAEVLGIIDHHADRGAAPNANPRIFETAASCTTLVARQMLDELEAIPGPPDGPGEYHMPHELLELMLDAIAIDSDGLNPKKSTKTDADVSQRVLERSNWHNESLSQVMDRLDKELGEAKRDLSHLSVRDLLRRDWKGDVVETTDTATPAIHLGFASTPVSIDDQIERTERKSLKDWFRVERRWTAEIRADVSICLNKYKDHKGNKVREIVLTVRHDHRINRTQADDLFRVISSALNDSFDLEEHPKMKHHAGKKRRQIVWTHGRKDAGRKVVRPIVERAVKSWISP
;
A
#
# COMPACT_ATOMS: atom_id res chain seq x y z
N MET A 1 8.44 34.68 -57.20
CA MET A 1 8.26 34.70 -58.66
C MET A 1 7.50 33.44 -59.06
N VAL A 2 6.29 33.62 -59.59
CA VAL A 2 5.48 32.68 -60.41
C VAL A 2 5.10 31.31 -59.81
N SER A 3 3.88 31.31 -59.28
CA SER A 3 2.89 30.22 -59.27
C SER A 3 2.59 29.68 -60.67
N LEU A 4 2.27 28.38 -60.81
CA LEU A 4 1.16 27.83 -61.62
C LEU A 4 1.35 26.33 -61.89
N ARG A 5 0.38 25.51 -61.45
CA ARG A 5 -0.48 24.71 -62.35
C ARG A 5 -1.60 24.02 -61.57
N GLY A 6 -2.83 24.54 -61.76
CA GLY A 6 -4.05 23.73 -61.69
C GLY A 6 -4.13 22.80 -62.92
N LYS A 7 -5.21 22.05 -63.19
CA LYS A 7 -6.61 22.18 -62.76
C LYS A 7 -7.38 21.00 -63.39
N LYS A 8 -8.60 20.76 -62.87
CA LYS A 8 -9.82 20.12 -63.44
C LYS A 8 -10.20 18.79 -62.75
N GLU A 9 -11.25 18.74 -61.91
CA GLU A 9 -12.72 18.87 -62.20
C GLU A 9 -13.22 17.67 -63.04
N ARG A 10 -14.34 16.96 -62.75
CA ARG A 10 -15.61 17.36 -62.13
C ARG A 10 -16.61 16.16 -62.09
N PHE A 11 -17.76 16.39 -61.43
CA PHE A 11 -19.06 15.68 -61.48
C PHE A 11 -19.22 14.40 -60.62
N GLY A 12 -20.32 14.17 -59.89
CA GLY A 12 -21.61 14.85 -59.81
C GLY A 12 -22.45 14.27 -58.64
N ALA A 13 -23.46 15.04 -58.25
CA ALA A 13 -24.36 14.79 -57.13
C ALA A 13 -25.43 13.72 -57.40
N ALA A 14 -25.99 13.11 -56.35
CA ALA A 14 -27.44 12.95 -56.15
C ALA A 14 -27.77 12.32 -54.79
N ALA A 15 -28.70 12.96 -54.07
CA ALA A 15 -29.41 12.42 -52.92
C ALA A 15 -30.80 11.90 -53.37
N ALA A 16 -31.36 10.86 -52.73
CA ALA A 16 -32.78 10.74 -52.37
C ALA A 16 -33.18 9.35 -51.80
N LEU A 17 -33.70 9.42 -50.56
CA LEU A 17 -35.00 8.90 -50.06
C LEU A 17 -35.37 7.39 -49.94
N VAL A 18 -36.09 7.18 -48.83
CA VAL A 18 -36.70 6.02 -48.15
C VAL A 18 -37.94 5.44 -48.87
N VAL A 19 -38.20 4.11 -48.72
CA VAL A 19 -39.45 3.45 -48.20
C VAL A 19 -39.67 2.00 -48.70
N ALA A 20 -39.70 1.06 -47.73
CA ALA A 20 -40.48 -0.18 -47.48
C ALA A 20 -40.97 -1.17 -48.60
N LEU A 21 -40.83 -2.50 -48.35
CA LEU A 21 -41.92 -3.42 -47.90
C LEU A 21 -41.48 -4.91 -47.71
N ALA A 22 -42.28 -5.62 -46.90
CA ALA A 22 -42.15 -6.92 -46.21
C ALA A 22 -42.10 -8.20 -47.10
N SER A 23 -41.69 -9.41 -46.65
CA SER A 23 -42.41 -10.34 -45.73
C SER A 23 -41.54 -11.59 -45.40
N ALA A 24 -41.31 -11.93 -44.12
CA ALA A 24 -41.88 -13.02 -43.30
C ALA A 24 -41.48 -14.49 -43.62
N PHE A 25 -40.85 -15.20 -42.66
CA PHE A 25 -41.44 -16.35 -41.94
C PHE A 25 -40.64 -16.71 -40.67
N ALA A 26 -41.39 -17.13 -39.64
CA ALA A 26 -41.01 -17.34 -38.25
C ALA A 26 -40.28 -18.67 -37.98
N HIS A 27 -39.67 -18.79 -36.79
CA HIS A 27 -39.97 -19.82 -35.77
C HIS A 27 -39.37 -19.36 -34.42
N GLY A 28 -40.22 -19.25 -33.39
CA GLY A 28 -39.87 -18.65 -32.10
C GLY A 28 -39.28 -19.62 -31.07
N ARG A 29 -38.73 -19.03 -30.01
CA ARG A 29 -38.75 -19.58 -28.66
C ARG A 29 -38.72 -18.43 -27.64
N ALA A 30 -39.56 -18.57 -26.63
CA ALA A 30 -39.97 -17.55 -25.67
C ALA A 30 -38.86 -17.15 -24.68
N LEU A 31 -38.82 -15.85 -24.35
CA LEU A 31 -38.13 -15.29 -23.20
C LEU A 31 -39.11 -15.24 -22.01
N PRO A 32 -38.73 -15.68 -20.80
CA PRO A 32 -39.42 -15.27 -19.59
C PRO A 32 -38.79 -14.00 -19.02
N GLN A 33 -39.64 -13.00 -18.83
CA GLN A 33 -39.38 -11.81 -18.02
C GLN A 33 -39.09 -12.23 -16.57
N ARG A 34 -38.09 -11.61 -15.92
CA ARG A 34 -37.89 -11.72 -14.47
C ARG A 34 -38.68 -10.61 -13.76
N PRO A 35 -39.45 -10.92 -12.71
CA PRO A 35 -40.26 -9.92 -12.02
C PRO A 35 -39.47 -9.18 -10.94
N GLU A 36 -39.77 -7.90 -10.79
CA GLU A 36 -39.53 -7.11 -9.59
C GLU A 36 -40.45 -7.56 -8.44
N ALA A 37 -39.97 -7.28 -7.22
CA ALA A 37 -40.58 -7.47 -5.90
C ALA A 37 -40.54 -8.90 -5.32
N VAL A 38 -39.89 -9.05 -4.15
CA VAL A 38 -40.54 -9.34 -2.85
C VAL A 38 -39.60 -8.96 -1.68
N PHE A 39 -40.19 -8.30 -0.69
CA PHE A 39 -39.68 -7.86 0.61
C PHE A 39 -39.20 -8.99 1.55
N ALA A 40 -38.25 -8.62 2.42
CA ALA A 40 -38.18 -8.89 3.87
C ALA A 40 -38.23 -10.33 4.47
N VAL A 41 -37.54 -10.41 5.61
CA VAL A 41 -37.57 -11.41 6.69
C VAL A 41 -36.59 -12.57 6.54
N GLN A 42 -35.48 -12.49 7.30
CA GLN A 42 -35.17 -13.49 8.33
C GLN A 42 -34.09 -12.96 9.28
N SER A 43 -34.57 -12.51 10.44
CA SER A 43 -33.87 -12.62 11.72
C SER A 43 -33.78 -14.09 12.13
N GLU A 44 -32.75 -14.43 12.90
CA GLU A 44 -32.52 -15.69 13.62
C GLU A 44 -32.08 -16.91 12.80
N LEU A 45 -30.77 -17.09 12.68
CA LEU A 45 -30.14 -18.42 12.74
C LEU A 45 -28.85 -18.30 13.56
N ALA A 46 -28.79 -19.06 14.66
CA ALA A 46 -27.59 -19.28 15.45
C ALA A 46 -26.52 -19.99 14.59
N PRO A 47 -25.21 -19.71 14.76
CA PRO A 47 -24.18 -20.45 14.06
C PRO A 47 -24.09 -21.90 14.60
N PRO A 48 -23.81 -22.90 13.75
CA PRO A 48 -23.66 -24.27 14.18
C PRO A 48 -22.39 -24.43 15.04
N SER A 49 -22.52 -25.17 16.13
CA SER A 49 -21.40 -25.68 16.92
C SER A 49 -20.57 -26.63 16.06
N ILE A 50 -19.32 -26.27 15.82
CA ILE A 50 -18.30 -27.21 15.32
C ILE A 50 -17.34 -27.44 16.48
N ASP A 51 -17.60 -28.53 17.20
CA ASP A 51 -16.56 -29.22 17.97
C ASP A 51 -15.59 -29.84 16.96
N GLY A 52 -14.33 -29.45 17.05
CA GLY A 52 -13.25 -29.93 16.21
C GLY A 52 -12.06 -29.01 16.34
N LEU A 53 -11.07 -29.45 17.12
CA LEU A 53 -9.78 -28.79 17.40
C LEU A 53 -9.30 -27.92 16.23
N VAL A 54 -9.49 -26.60 16.36
CA VAL A 54 -8.94 -25.61 15.44
C VAL A 54 -7.55 -25.26 15.95
N GLU A 55 -6.50 -25.75 15.28
CA GLU A 55 -5.24 -25.00 15.23
C GLU A 55 -5.60 -23.62 14.70
N GLN A 56 -5.70 -22.62 15.59
CA GLN A 56 -5.97 -21.24 15.22
C GLN A 56 -4.74 -20.73 14.46
N PRO A 57 -4.76 -20.61 13.13
CA PRO A 57 -3.55 -20.29 12.44
C PRO A 57 -3.30 -18.79 12.66
N HIS A 58 -2.05 -18.43 12.97
CA HIS A 58 -1.54 -17.08 13.26
C HIS A 58 -1.69 -16.09 12.08
N VAL A 59 -2.68 -16.19 11.21
CA VAL A 59 -2.65 -15.60 9.86
C VAL A 59 -3.44 -14.29 9.80
N ALA A 60 -2.78 -13.19 9.40
CA ALA A 60 -3.42 -11.88 9.18
C ALA A 60 -4.33 -11.86 7.93
N TYR A 61 -4.08 -12.73 6.96
CA TYR A 61 -4.81 -12.84 5.69
C TYR A 61 -5.46 -14.21 5.51
N ALA A 62 -6.51 -14.33 4.69
CA ALA A 62 -7.07 -15.63 4.36
C ALA A 62 -6.12 -16.40 3.40
N ALA A 63 -6.04 -17.73 3.48
CA ALA A 63 -5.23 -18.51 2.53
C ALA A 63 -5.81 -18.50 1.10
N SER A 64 -7.11 -18.19 0.95
CA SER A 64 -7.79 -18.15 -0.35
C SER A 64 -7.43 -16.93 -1.20
N THR A 65 -6.77 -15.91 -0.64
CA THR A 65 -6.43 -14.64 -1.32
C THR A 65 -5.09 -14.66 -2.06
N PHE A 66 -4.34 -15.77 -2.06
CA PHE A 66 -3.01 -15.83 -2.69
C PHE A 66 -2.86 -17.07 -3.56
N LYS A 67 -3.28 -16.95 -4.82
CA LYS A 67 -3.22 -18.00 -5.85
C LYS A 67 -2.99 -17.41 -7.25
N ALA A 68 -2.34 -16.25 -7.33
CA ALA A 68 -2.05 -15.64 -8.61
C ALA A 68 -1.16 -16.56 -9.47
N SER A 69 -1.38 -16.56 -10.77
CA SER A 69 -0.55 -17.29 -11.73
C SER A 69 -0.32 -16.41 -12.95
N GLU A 70 0.50 -16.87 -13.90
CA GLU A 70 0.65 -16.19 -15.19
C GLU A 70 -0.70 -15.90 -15.87
N ASN A 71 -1.68 -16.79 -15.67
CA ASN A 71 -2.98 -16.75 -16.36
C ASN A 71 -4.15 -16.27 -15.47
N THR A 72 -3.97 -16.12 -14.15
CA THR A 72 -5.06 -15.77 -13.22
C THR A 72 -4.64 -14.74 -12.19
N PHE A 73 -5.54 -13.80 -11.90
CA PHE A 73 -5.47 -12.97 -10.72
C PHE A 73 -5.70 -13.80 -9.44
N ALA A 74 -5.47 -13.19 -8.30
CA ALA A 74 -5.52 -13.84 -6.99
C ALA A 74 -6.91 -14.30 -6.57
N ASP A 75 -7.95 -13.65 -7.08
CA ASP A 75 -9.36 -14.01 -6.93
C ASP A 75 -9.79 -15.15 -7.86
N GLY A 76 -8.88 -15.66 -8.70
CA GLY A 76 -9.11 -16.72 -9.67
C GLY A 76 -9.65 -16.24 -11.01
N VAL A 77 -9.86 -14.93 -11.21
CA VAL A 77 -10.27 -14.37 -12.51
C VAL A 77 -9.13 -14.54 -13.52
N LEU A 78 -9.45 -14.97 -14.74
CA LEU A 78 -8.47 -15.09 -15.82
C LEU A 78 -7.92 -13.70 -16.20
N ARG A 79 -6.60 -13.62 -16.35
CA ARG A 79 -5.94 -12.46 -16.95
C ARG A 79 -6.34 -12.37 -18.43
N PRO A 80 -6.53 -11.15 -18.97
CA PRO A 80 -6.68 -10.96 -20.41
C PRO A 80 -5.55 -11.63 -21.19
N ALA A 81 -5.84 -12.17 -22.38
CA ALA A 81 -4.86 -12.89 -23.18
C ALA A 81 -3.65 -12.02 -23.57
N ASP A 82 -3.85 -10.72 -23.65
CA ASP A 82 -2.86 -9.68 -23.95
C ASP A 82 -2.28 -9.02 -22.70
N TYR A 83 -2.58 -9.46 -21.48
CA TYR A 83 -2.15 -8.80 -20.24
C TYR A 83 -0.63 -8.52 -20.20
N TRP A 84 0.17 -9.52 -20.56
CA TRP A 84 1.63 -9.41 -20.58
C TRP A 84 2.16 -8.70 -21.82
N ALA A 85 1.49 -8.83 -22.97
CA ALA A 85 1.90 -8.21 -24.23
C ALA A 85 1.43 -6.75 -24.38
N SER A 86 0.45 -6.31 -23.60
CA SER A 86 -0.14 -4.98 -23.69
C SER A 86 0.85 -3.90 -23.24
N GLU A 87 1.16 -3.00 -24.16
CA GLU A 87 1.99 -1.80 -23.97
C GLU A 87 1.20 -0.70 -23.23
N GLU A 88 0.86 -0.93 -21.97
CA GLU A 88 0.61 0.21 -21.07
C GLU A 88 1.82 0.32 -20.16
N GLY A 89 2.24 1.56 -19.89
CA GLY A 89 3.53 1.88 -19.29
C GLY A 89 4.66 1.87 -20.33
N VAL A 90 4.96 3.03 -20.91
CA VAL A 90 5.89 3.18 -22.06
C VAL A 90 7.33 3.51 -21.67
N GLY A 91 7.65 3.50 -20.37
CA GLY A 91 9.00 3.73 -19.86
C GLY A 91 9.82 2.44 -19.75
N HIS A 92 11.14 2.53 -19.97
CA HIS A 92 12.05 1.39 -19.82
C HIS A 92 12.00 0.76 -18.40
N PHE A 93 11.72 1.58 -17.40
CA PHE A 93 11.54 1.13 -16.03
C PHE A 93 10.27 0.28 -15.83
N SER A 94 9.15 0.68 -16.45
CA SER A 94 7.89 -0.08 -16.46
C SER A 94 8.09 -1.46 -17.11
N GLU A 95 8.76 -1.49 -18.27
CA GLU A 95 9.08 -2.73 -18.99
C GLU A 95 9.88 -3.70 -18.12
N TRP A 96 10.94 -3.20 -17.47
CA TRP A 96 11.73 -4.00 -16.53
C TRP A 96 10.90 -4.51 -15.35
N SER A 97 10.11 -3.65 -14.71
CA SER A 97 9.33 -4.01 -13.52
C SER A 97 8.28 -5.07 -13.86
N LYS A 98 7.59 -4.92 -14.99
CA LYS A 98 6.63 -5.91 -15.53
C LYS A 98 7.29 -7.24 -15.83
N SER A 99 8.44 -7.24 -16.52
CA SER A 99 9.19 -8.47 -16.83
C SER A 99 9.62 -9.18 -15.55
N THR A 100 10.16 -8.43 -14.59
CA THR A 100 10.66 -8.98 -13.32
C THR A 100 9.52 -9.61 -12.50
N LYS A 101 8.36 -8.96 -12.44
CA LYS A 101 7.15 -9.51 -11.83
C LYS A 101 6.70 -10.79 -12.51
N HIS A 102 6.65 -10.80 -13.84
CA HIS A 102 6.30 -11.99 -14.62
C HIS A 102 7.24 -13.15 -14.32
N ASP A 103 8.55 -12.91 -14.39
CA ASP A 103 9.58 -13.93 -14.19
C ASP A 103 9.53 -14.51 -12.77
N PHE A 104 9.28 -13.69 -11.75
CA PHE A 104 9.10 -14.18 -10.38
C PHE A 104 7.91 -15.15 -10.27
N ILE A 105 6.76 -14.80 -10.87
CA ILE A 105 5.56 -15.65 -10.84
C ILE A 105 5.79 -16.95 -11.63
N ALA A 106 6.46 -16.88 -12.78
CA ALA A 106 6.80 -18.03 -13.60
C ALA A 106 7.79 -18.96 -12.90
N ASP A 107 8.88 -18.41 -12.35
CA ASP A 107 9.89 -19.17 -11.62
C ASP A 107 9.33 -19.82 -10.34
N TRP A 108 8.36 -19.19 -9.67
CA TRP A 108 7.63 -19.82 -8.59
C TRP A 108 6.95 -21.12 -9.04
N ALA A 109 6.23 -21.09 -10.16
CA ALA A 109 5.56 -22.27 -10.72
C ALA A 109 6.56 -23.37 -11.14
N LEU A 110 7.77 -22.98 -11.54
CA LEU A 110 8.87 -23.88 -11.89
C LEU A 110 9.69 -24.38 -10.69
N GLY A 111 9.35 -24.00 -9.46
CA GLY A 111 10.07 -24.40 -8.25
C GLY A 111 11.44 -23.74 -8.08
N LYS A 112 11.65 -22.56 -8.69
CA LYS A 112 12.89 -21.78 -8.65
C LYS A 112 12.81 -20.56 -7.73
N ALA A 113 11.83 -20.53 -6.82
CA ALA A 113 11.64 -19.42 -5.89
C ALA A 113 12.90 -19.11 -5.05
N SER A 114 13.71 -20.12 -4.75
CA SER A 114 14.95 -19.98 -3.96
C SER A 114 16.04 -19.14 -4.62
N GLU A 115 15.90 -18.81 -5.90
CA GLU A 115 16.80 -17.90 -6.60
C GLU A 115 16.46 -16.42 -6.35
N TRP A 116 15.25 -16.13 -5.85
CA TRP A 116 14.69 -14.79 -5.75
C TRP A 116 14.84 -14.19 -4.35
N THR A 117 15.31 -12.95 -4.33
CA THR A 117 15.19 -12.05 -3.19
C THR A 117 13.98 -11.14 -3.36
N ILE A 118 13.16 -10.98 -2.32
CA ILE A 118 12.05 -10.01 -2.32
C ILE A 118 12.48 -8.76 -1.55
N VAL A 119 12.43 -7.60 -2.20
CA VAL A 119 12.61 -6.30 -1.54
C VAL A 119 11.24 -5.73 -1.21
N MET A 120 10.99 -5.37 0.04
CA MET A 120 9.67 -4.90 0.45
C MET A 120 9.74 -3.62 1.28
N GLY A 121 8.89 -2.67 0.91
CA GLY A 121 8.55 -1.49 1.71
C GLY A 121 7.56 -1.83 2.82
N ASN A 122 7.16 -0.82 3.59
CA ASN A 122 6.15 -0.97 4.64
C ASN A 122 4.74 -1.26 4.09
N GLU A 123 3.83 -1.73 4.95
CA GLU A 123 2.48 -2.15 4.59
C GLU A 123 1.49 -1.00 4.31
N GLY A 124 1.88 0.23 4.66
CA GLY A 124 1.13 1.43 4.33
C GLY A 124 1.34 1.90 2.89
N GLY A 125 2.38 1.43 2.21
CA GLY A 125 2.70 1.72 0.80
C GLY A 125 2.71 3.21 0.47
N ASP A 126 3.30 4.05 1.32
CA ASP A 126 3.66 5.41 0.93
C ASP A 126 4.71 5.42 -0.17
N LEU A 127 4.86 6.58 -0.81
CA LEU A 127 5.78 6.76 -1.94
C LEU A 127 7.23 6.39 -1.59
N ASP A 128 7.66 6.64 -0.35
CA ASP A 128 9.00 6.31 0.13
C ASP A 128 9.24 4.79 0.14
N SER A 129 8.33 4.02 0.74
CA SER A 129 8.35 2.55 0.69
C SER A 129 8.32 2.00 -0.73
N LEU A 130 7.50 2.57 -1.61
CA LEU A 130 7.35 2.15 -2.99
C LEU A 130 8.65 2.38 -3.79
N ALA A 131 9.19 3.61 -3.74
CA ALA A 131 10.36 4.01 -4.50
C ALA A 131 11.61 3.29 -4.00
N ALA A 132 11.79 3.20 -2.67
CA ALA A 132 12.90 2.48 -2.05
C ALA A 132 12.93 0.99 -2.45
N ALA A 133 11.77 0.32 -2.46
CA ALA A 133 11.71 -1.11 -2.78
C ALA A 133 12.06 -1.37 -4.25
N LEU A 134 11.51 -0.56 -5.15
CA LEU A 134 11.80 -0.67 -6.58
C LEU A 134 13.24 -0.34 -6.91
N ALA A 135 13.78 0.76 -6.37
CA ALA A 135 15.16 1.19 -6.60
C ALA A 135 16.15 0.11 -6.15
N TRP A 136 15.95 -0.46 -4.97
CA TRP A 136 16.84 -1.47 -4.46
C TRP A 136 16.72 -2.81 -5.22
N ALA A 137 15.51 -3.23 -5.60
CA ALA A 137 15.34 -4.42 -6.45
C ALA A 137 16.00 -4.25 -7.83
N TYR A 138 15.88 -3.05 -8.42
CA TYR A 138 16.55 -2.69 -9.66
C TYR A 138 18.07 -2.78 -9.51
N HIS A 139 18.62 -2.16 -8.47
CA HIS A 139 20.04 -2.19 -8.18
C HIS A 139 20.58 -3.62 -8.02
N LEU A 140 19.93 -4.46 -7.21
CA LEU A 140 20.40 -5.82 -6.92
C LEU A 140 20.54 -6.66 -8.19
N SER A 141 19.58 -6.56 -9.10
CA SER A 141 19.58 -7.29 -10.37
C SER A 141 20.63 -6.75 -11.35
N HIS A 142 20.78 -5.43 -11.47
CA HIS A 142 21.67 -4.81 -12.45
C HIS A 142 23.15 -4.78 -12.02
N SER A 143 23.43 -4.54 -10.74
CA SER A 143 24.79 -4.57 -10.18
C SER A 143 25.50 -5.92 -10.35
N THR A 144 24.73 -6.98 -10.59
CA THR A 144 25.26 -8.34 -10.78
C THR A 144 24.96 -8.91 -12.16
N LEU A 145 24.53 -8.09 -13.11
CA LEU A 145 24.14 -8.54 -14.46
C LEU A 145 25.28 -9.26 -15.20
N HIS A 146 26.53 -8.85 -14.95
CA HIS A 146 27.73 -9.45 -15.54
C HIS A 146 28.41 -10.48 -14.62
N HIS A 147 27.83 -10.76 -13.45
CA HIS A 147 28.34 -11.80 -12.56
C HIS A 147 27.97 -13.19 -13.10
N PRO A 148 28.78 -14.26 -12.88
CA PRO A 148 28.42 -15.61 -13.31
C PRO A 148 27.09 -16.14 -12.75
N GLN A 149 26.64 -15.55 -11.65
CA GLN A 149 25.34 -15.79 -11.03
C GLN A 149 24.68 -14.45 -10.72
N PRO A 150 23.93 -13.87 -11.67
CA PRO A 150 23.18 -12.64 -11.44
C PRO A 150 22.13 -12.83 -10.34
N ARG A 151 21.93 -11.82 -9.51
CA ARG A 151 20.90 -11.85 -8.47
C ARG A 151 19.54 -11.61 -9.11
N LYS A 152 18.57 -12.45 -8.78
CA LYS A 152 17.16 -12.18 -9.07
C LYS A 152 16.53 -11.47 -7.89
N ALA A 153 15.96 -10.30 -8.13
CA ALA A 153 15.31 -9.50 -7.11
C ALA A 153 14.00 -8.92 -7.66
N VAL A 154 12.95 -8.93 -6.84
CA VAL A 154 11.66 -8.34 -7.18
C VAL A 154 11.20 -7.43 -6.04
N ALA A 155 10.66 -6.26 -6.39
CA ALA A 155 10.03 -5.38 -5.42
C ALA A 155 8.61 -5.85 -5.12
N LEU A 156 8.26 -5.97 -3.85
CA LEU A 156 6.92 -6.27 -3.39
C LEU A 156 6.32 -5.06 -2.67
N LEU A 157 5.21 -4.56 -3.20
CA LEU A 157 4.37 -3.61 -2.50
C LEU A 157 3.43 -4.40 -1.57
N GLN A 158 3.60 -4.23 -0.27
CA GLN A 158 2.76 -4.91 0.72
C GLN A 158 1.31 -4.39 0.75
N THR A 159 1.00 -3.38 -0.05
CA THR A 159 -0.33 -2.81 -0.26
C THR A 159 -1.08 -3.60 -1.35
N PRO A 160 -2.38 -3.92 -1.17
CA PRO A 160 -3.20 -4.51 -2.23
C PRO A 160 -3.32 -3.63 -3.48
N LEU A 161 -3.51 -4.26 -4.65
CA LEU A 161 -3.59 -3.58 -5.95
C LEU A 161 -4.63 -2.45 -5.97
N ASP A 162 -5.84 -2.74 -5.50
CA ASP A 162 -6.96 -1.78 -5.47
C ASP A 162 -6.79 -0.67 -4.41
N ALA A 163 -5.72 -0.73 -3.60
CA ALA A 163 -5.40 0.25 -2.59
C ALA A 163 -4.27 1.21 -3.02
N LEU A 164 -3.53 0.92 -4.10
CA LEU A 164 -2.43 1.77 -4.58
C LEU A 164 -2.90 3.18 -4.96
N ASP A 165 -4.02 3.28 -5.68
CA ASP A 165 -4.60 4.56 -6.13
C ASP A 165 -5.24 5.38 -4.99
N LEU A 166 -5.38 4.81 -3.80
CA LEU A 166 -5.93 5.54 -2.66
C LEU A 166 -4.97 6.64 -2.17
N ARG A 167 -3.70 6.59 -2.59
CA ARG A 167 -2.68 7.62 -2.40
C ARG A 167 -2.51 8.39 -3.70
N PRO A 168 -3.17 9.55 -3.86
CA PRO A 168 -3.09 10.29 -5.11
C PRO A 168 -1.66 10.74 -5.45
N GLU A 169 -0.81 10.95 -4.45
CA GLU A 169 0.61 11.24 -4.64
C GLU A 169 1.37 10.06 -5.29
N ASN A 170 1.06 8.82 -4.91
CA ASN A 170 1.65 7.64 -5.54
C ASN A 170 1.18 7.54 -7.00
N LYS A 171 -0.11 7.75 -7.24
CA LYS A 171 -0.68 7.73 -8.59
C LYS A 171 0.00 8.76 -9.50
N LEU A 172 0.20 9.98 -9.02
CA LEU A 172 0.90 11.02 -9.76
C LEU A 172 2.36 10.66 -10.05
N ALA A 173 3.10 10.19 -9.04
CA ALA A 173 4.52 9.81 -9.21
C ALA A 173 4.69 8.63 -10.19
N LEU A 174 3.81 7.63 -10.12
CA LEU A 174 3.81 6.47 -11.03
C LEU A 174 3.46 6.89 -12.48
N ASP A 175 2.48 7.78 -12.66
CA ASP A 175 2.12 8.33 -13.97
C ASP A 175 3.29 9.14 -14.57
N ASN A 176 3.93 10.00 -13.78
CA ASN A 176 5.13 10.73 -14.17
C ASN A 176 6.28 9.79 -14.58
N SER A 177 6.40 8.65 -13.89
CA SER A 177 7.38 7.60 -14.18
C SER A 177 6.96 6.69 -15.34
N LYS A 178 5.89 7.02 -16.06
CA LYS A 178 5.34 6.26 -17.20
C LYS A 178 5.03 4.81 -16.84
N MET A 179 4.62 4.56 -15.60
CA MET A 179 4.10 3.27 -15.17
C MET A 179 2.67 3.07 -15.69
N SER A 180 2.20 1.84 -15.65
CA SER A 180 0.91 1.42 -16.19
C SER A 180 -0.25 1.95 -15.35
N SER A 181 -1.30 2.46 -15.98
CA SER A 181 -2.50 3.03 -15.33
C SER A 181 -3.40 2.01 -14.60
N GLY A 182 -3.00 0.75 -14.54
CA GLY A 182 -3.61 -0.32 -13.74
C GLY A 182 -2.58 -1.11 -12.92
N HIS A 183 -1.39 -0.56 -12.70
CA HIS A 183 -0.32 -1.11 -11.85
C HIS A 183 0.12 -2.54 -12.23
N ARG A 184 -0.06 -2.93 -13.50
CA ARG A 184 0.27 -4.30 -13.98
C ARG A 184 1.75 -4.65 -13.84
N ASP A 185 2.59 -3.62 -13.85
CA ASP A 185 4.04 -3.61 -13.73
C ASP A 185 4.53 -3.64 -12.29
N LEU A 186 3.65 -3.47 -11.30
CA LEU A 186 3.97 -3.54 -9.88
C LEU A 186 3.51 -4.89 -9.31
N LEU A 187 4.34 -5.54 -8.48
CA LEU A 187 3.93 -6.74 -7.74
C LEU A 187 3.34 -6.31 -6.39
N THR A 188 2.05 -6.54 -6.20
CA THR A 188 1.35 -6.27 -4.94
C THR A 188 1.15 -7.52 -4.09
N ILE A 189 0.85 -7.35 -2.81
CA ILE A 189 0.71 -8.46 -1.85
C ILE A 189 -0.31 -9.49 -2.30
N ASP A 190 -1.45 -9.03 -2.83
CA ASP A 190 -2.54 -9.87 -3.31
C ASP A 190 -2.16 -10.61 -4.60
N GLU A 191 -1.21 -10.13 -5.39
CA GLU A 191 -0.74 -10.80 -6.60
C GLU A 191 0.35 -11.86 -6.38
N LEU A 192 0.64 -12.20 -5.12
CA LEU A 192 1.57 -13.27 -4.81
C LEU A 192 1.00 -14.65 -5.22
N PRO A 193 1.86 -15.56 -5.74
CA PRO A 193 1.40 -16.87 -6.23
C PRO A 193 1.07 -17.88 -5.12
N ALA A 194 1.43 -17.57 -3.88
CA ALA A 194 1.06 -18.31 -2.69
C ALA A 194 1.03 -17.37 -1.47
N HIS A 195 0.45 -17.82 -0.36
CA HIS A 195 0.42 -17.05 0.87
C HIS A 195 1.85 -16.65 1.30
N PRO A 196 2.11 -15.44 1.81
CA PRO A 196 3.45 -14.97 2.21
C PRO A 196 4.26 -15.98 3.04
N ARG A 197 3.64 -16.64 4.03
CA ARG A 197 4.28 -17.72 4.82
C ARG A 197 4.79 -18.91 4.01
N ALA A 198 4.12 -19.27 2.92
CA ALA A 198 4.57 -20.35 2.05
C ALA A 198 5.72 -19.87 1.16
N ILE A 199 5.66 -18.63 0.69
CA ILE A 199 6.72 -17.98 -0.08
C ILE A 199 7.99 -17.81 0.76
N ALA A 200 7.84 -17.30 1.99
CA ALA A 200 8.91 -17.07 2.96
C ALA A 200 9.84 -18.29 3.16
N LYS A 201 9.29 -19.51 3.05
CA LYS A 201 10.03 -20.77 3.22
C LYS A 201 10.80 -21.22 1.99
N GLN A 202 10.51 -20.65 0.83
CA GLN A 202 11.03 -21.12 -0.46
C GLN A 202 11.90 -20.09 -1.15
N ILE A 203 11.72 -18.80 -0.89
CA ILE A 203 12.57 -17.74 -1.45
C ILE A 203 13.97 -17.73 -0.85
N ARG A 204 14.90 -17.04 -1.51
CA ARG A 204 16.25 -16.81 -0.97
C ARG A 204 16.22 -16.02 0.33
N GLY A 205 15.32 -15.05 0.41
CA GLY A 205 15.15 -14.19 1.57
C GLY A 205 14.52 -12.85 1.21
N ILE A 206 14.36 -12.00 2.20
CA ILE A 206 13.72 -10.69 2.10
C ILE A 206 14.69 -9.57 2.46
N ILE A 207 14.50 -8.40 1.86
CA ILE A 207 15.17 -7.16 2.24
C ILE A 207 14.09 -6.15 2.61
N LEU A 208 14.27 -5.52 3.78
CA LEU A 208 13.32 -4.55 4.31
C LEU A 208 13.79 -3.15 3.98
N VAL A 209 12.91 -2.33 3.43
CA VAL A 209 13.12 -0.90 3.26
C VAL A 209 11.99 -0.13 3.94
N ASP A 210 12.33 0.99 4.57
CA ASP A 210 11.37 1.90 5.23
C ASP A 210 10.54 1.24 6.36
N HIS A 211 11.04 0.14 6.91
CA HIS A 211 10.50 -0.43 8.14
C HIS A 211 11.49 -1.34 8.89
N PRO A 212 11.44 -1.36 10.23
CA PRO A 212 12.48 -1.99 11.04
C PRO A 212 12.24 -3.48 11.30
N LEU A 213 11.05 -4.02 10.98
CA LEU A 213 10.62 -5.37 11.34
C LEU A 213 9.76 -5.99 10.23
N PRO A 214 9.99 -7.25 9.83
CA PRO A 214 9.09 -7.93 8.91
C PRO A 214 7.73 -8.17 9.57
N LEU A 215 6.66 -8.18 8.78
CA LEU A 215 5.35 -8.61 9.28
C LEU A 215 5.37 -10.08 9.71
N SER A 216 4.50 -10.47 10.64
CA SER A 216 4.38 -11.85 11.15
C SER A 216 4.12 -12.91 10.07
N VAL A 217 3.63 -12.51 8.89
CA VAL A 217 3.42 -13.40 7.75
C VAL A 217 4.72 -13.72 6.99
N TRP A 218 5.79 -12.96 7.24
CA TRP A 218 7.14 -13.14 6.71
C TRP A 218 8.13 -13.68 7.75
N ALA A 219 7.66 -14.09 8.94
CA ALA A 219 8.52 -14.49 10.05
C ALA A 219 9.47 -15.67 9.75
N ASP A 220 9.10 -16.53 8.79
CA ASP A 220 9.92 -17.67 8.36
C ASP A 220 10.97 -17.30 7.29
N ALA A 221 10.96 -16.06 6.78
CA ALA A 221 11.91 -15.63 5.76
C ALA A 221 13.24 -15.17 6.38
N GLU A 222 14.35 -15.52 5.74
CA GLU A 222 15.65 -14.94 6.07
C GLU A 222 15.67 -13.46 5.68
N VAL A 223 15.97 -12.57 6.64
CA VAL A 223 16.14 -11.14 6.36
C VAL A 223 17.60 -10.90 5.96
N LEU A 224 17.81 -10.69 4.66
CA LEU A 224 19.12 -10.52 4.04
C LEU A 224 19.67 -9.10 4.19
N GLY A 225 18.81 -8.09 4.32
CA GLY A 225 19.18 -6.68 4.35
C GLY A 225 18.10 -5.81 4.99
N ILE A 226 18.50 -4.70 5.60
CA ILE A 226 17.60 -3.66 6.10
C ILE A 226 18.20 -2.29 5.77
N ILE A 227 17.40 -1.41 5.17
CA ILE A 227 17.73 0.00 5.00
C ILE A 227 16.51 0.79 5.50
N ASP A 228 16.64 1.51 6.60
CA ASP A 228 15.50 2.16 7.23
C ASP A 228 15.92 3.46 7.94
N HIS A 229 15.01 4.43 7.97
CA HIS A 229 15.18 5.70 8.69
C HIS A 229 14.37 5.79 9.99
N HIS A 230 13.66 4.71 10.36
CA HIS A 230 13.01 4.59 11.66
C HIS A 230 13.99 4.14 12.75
N ALA A 231 13.51 4.12 14.00
CA ALA A 231 14.30 3.61 15.12
C ALA A 231 14.56 2.11 14.96
N ASP A 232 15.83 1.72 15.10
CA ASP A 232 16.25 0.32 15.10
C ASP A 232 15.56 -0.46 16.24
N ARG A 233 15.01 -1.62 15.91
CA ARG A 233 14.32 -2.52 16.85
C ARG A 233 15.08 -3.83 17.08
N GLY A 234 16.32 -3.95 16.60
CA GLY A 234 17.21 -5.08 16.84
C GLY A 234 16.94 -6.32 15.98
N ALA A 235 16.10 -6.23 14.95
CA ALA A 235 15.89 -7.35 14.04
C ALA A 235 17.09 -7.59 13.12
N ALA A 236 17.25 -8.86 12.74
CA ALA A 236 18.23 -9.36 11.78
C ALA A 236 19.63 -8.74 11.95
N PRO A 237 20.33 -8.99 13.07
CA PRO A 237 21.64 -8.39 13.35
C PRO A 237 22.71 -8.73 12.30
N ASN A 238 22.52 -9.83 11.56
CA ASN A 238 23.44 -10.31 10.52
C ASN A 238 23.04 -9.87 9.11
N ALA A 239 21.97 -9.07 8.96
CA ALA A 239 21.56 -8.53 7.66
C ALA A 239 22.69 -7.66 7.07
N ASN A 240 22.83 -7.67 5.74
CA ASN A 240 23.83 -6.89 5.02
C ASN A 240 23.31 -6.43 3.63
N PRO A 241 23.17 -5.11 3.38
CA PRO A 241 23.43 -4.01 4.31
C PRO A 241 22.43 -3.98 5.47
N ARG A 242 22.83 -3.43 6.62
CA ARG A 242 21.95 -3.14 7.77
C ARG A 242 22.16 -1.69 8.19
N ILE A 243 21.35 -0.80 7.63
CA ILE A 243 21.48 0.65 7.74
C ILE A 243 20.27 1.19 8.49
N PHE A 244 20.53 1.82 9.64
CA PHE A 244 19.56 2.59 10.41
C PHE A 244 20.12 3.99 10.66
N GLU A 245 19.67 4.96 9.88
CA GLU A 245 20.20 6.32 9.91
C GLU A 245 19.08 7.34 9.81
N THR A 246 19.24 8.51 10.43
CA THR A 246 18.28 9.60 10.27
C THR A 246 18.40 10.18 8.86
N ALA A 247 17.32 10.12 8.10
CA ALA A 247 17.12 10.81 6.82
C ALA A 247 15.65 11.24 6.72
N ALA A 248 15.32 12.22 5.87
CA ALA A 248 13.93 12.59 5.65
C ALA A 248 13.14 11.43 5.03
N SER A 249 13.77 10.73 4.09
CA SER A 249 13.22 9.63 3.32
C SER A 249 14.17 8.42 3.39
N CYS A 250 13.62 7.21 3.48
CA CYS A 250 14.36 5.97 3.33
C CYS A 250 14.95 5.82 1.91
N THR A 251 14.26 6.34 0.90
CA THR A 251 14.73 6.39 -0.49
C THR A 251 16.06 7.14 -0.60
N THR A 252 16.32 8.16 0.23
CA THR A 252 17.67 8.79 0.34
C THR A 252 18.73 7.76 0.70
N LEU A 253 18.48 6.91 1.69
CA LEU A 253 19.45 5.91 2.16
C LEU A 253 19.67 4.80 1.12
N VAL A 254 18.58 4.36 0.47
CA VAL A 254 18.64 3.38 -0.62
C VAL A 254 19.40 3.94 -1.82
N ALA A 255 19.09 5.17 -2.25
CA ALA A 255 19.76 5.80 -3.36
C ALA A 255 21.25 6.04 -3.06
N ARG A 256 21.60 6.44 -1.83
CA ARG A 256 23.00 6.53 -1.39
C ARG A 256 23.71 5.20 -1.57
N GLN A 257 23.18 4.14 -0.96
CA GLN A 257 23.80 2.80 -1.02
C GLN A 257 23.91 2.30 -2.46
N MET A 258 22.85 2.46 -3.24
CA MET A 258 22.82 2.08 -4.66
C MET A 258 23.91 2.80 -5.47
N LEU A 259 24.02 4.12 -5.30
CA LEU A 259 24.99 4.93 -6.06
C LEU A 259 26.42 4.67 -5.58
N ASP A 260 26.64 4.45 -4.29
CA ASP A 260 27.95 4.08 -3.74
C ASP A 260 28.40 2.72 -4.30
N GLU A 261 27.51 1.73 -4.38
CA GLU A 261 27.80 0.43 -5.01
C GLU A 261 28.00 0.55 -6.53
N LEU A 262 27.20 1.38 -7.22
CA LEU A 262 27.32 1.63 -8.66
C LEU A 262 28.67 2.27 -9.03
N GLU A 263 29.05 3.33 -8.32
CA GLU A 263 30.30 4.08 -8.55
C GLU A 263 31.54 3.26 -8.19
N ALA A 264 31.38 2.22 -7.36
CA ALA A 264 32.44 1.27 -7.02
C ALA A 264 32.66 0.18 -8.08
N ILE A 265 31.78 0.04 -9.09
CA ILE A 265 31.94 -0.96 -10.15
C ILE A 265 33.15 -0.56 -11.03
N PRO A 266 34.18 -1.42 -11.18
CA PRO A 266 35.34 -1.09 -11.99
C PRO A 266 34.96 -0.77 -13.44
N GLY A 267 35.51 0.32 -13.98
CA GLY A 267 35.34 0.68 -15.38
C GLY A 267 36.23 -0.14 -16.32
N PRO A 268 36.01 -0.06 -17.65
CA PRO A 268 36.87 -0.75 -18.62
C PRO A 268 38.35 -0.32 -18.52
N PRO A 269 39.32 -1.25 -18.63
CA PRO A 269 39.15 -2.67 -18.98
C PRO A 269 38.86 -3.61 -17.79
N ASP A 270 38.93 -3.11 -16.55
CA ASP A 270 38.90 -3.93 -15.33
C ASP A 270 37.49 -4.36 -14.89
N GLY A 271 36.45 -3.79 -15.50
CA GLY A 271 35.06 -4.19 -15.30
C GLY A 271 34.10 -3.54 -16.30
N PRO A 272 32.79 -3.75 -16.13
CA PRO A 272 31.77 -3.27 -17.06
C PRO A 272 31.47 -1.76 -16.92
N GLY A 273 31.90 -1.12 -15.82
CA GLY A 273 31.48 0.23 -15.45
C GLY A 273 30.05 0.31 -14.89
N GLU A 274 29.54 1.54 -14.73
CA GLU A 274 28.19 1.81 -14.24
C GLU A 274 27.13 1.14 -15.15
N TYR A 275 26.16 0.45 -14.56
CA TYR A 275 24.99 -0.05 -15.29
C TYR A 275 24.04 1.11 -15.62
N HIS A 276 23.24 0.96 -16.68
CA HIS A 276 22.25 1.99 -17.05
C HIS A 276 21.15 2.10 -15.99
N MET A 277 20.82 3.32 -15.58
CA MET A 277 19.65 3.61 -14.75
C MET A 277 18.61 4.37 -15.60
N PRO A 278 17.38 3.87 -15.71
CA PRO A 278 16.32 4.57 -16.43
C PRO A 278 15.98 5.86 -15.68
N HIS A 279 15.77 6.94 -16.43
CA HIS A 279 15.47 8.24 -15.83
C HIS A 279 14.17 8.20 -15.01
N GLU A 280 13.19 7.38 -15.41
CA GLU A 280 11.92 7.22 -14.70
C GLU A 280 12.13 6.72 -13.27
N LEU A 281 13.10 5.82 -13.03
CA LEU A 281 13.46 5.36 -11.69
C LEU A 281 14.13 6.48 -10.88
N LEU A 282 15.03 7.24 -11.50
CA LEU A 282 15.74 8.35 -10.85
C LEU A 282 14.76 9.45 -10.43
N GLU A 283 13.81 9.78 -11.29
CA GLU A 283 12.78 10.79 -11.07
C GLU A 283 11.79 10.34 -9.99
N LEU A 284 11.40 9.06 -9.97
CA LEU A 284 10.60 8.46 -8.90
C LEU A 284 11.30 8.55 -7.52
N MET A 285 12.62 8.36 -7.49
CA MET A 285 13.38 8.54 -6.24
C MET A 285 13.40 10.01 -5.79
N LEU A 286 13.51 10.96 -6.72
CA LEU A 286 13.41 12.39 -6.40
C LEU A 286 12.02 12.75 -5.88
N ASP A 287 10.95 12.20 -6.45
CA ASP A 287 9.58 12.39 -5.97
C ASP A 287 9.42 11.97 -4.50
N ALA A 288 9.90 10.78 -4.16
CA ALA A 288 9.86 10.25 -2.80
C ALA A 288 10.65 11.14 -1.81
N ILE A 289 11.87 11.52 -2.17
CA ILE A 289 12.70 12.37 -1.32
C ILE A 289 12.06 13.76 -1.18
N ALA A 290 11.52 14.34 -2.24
CA ALA A 290 10.93 15.67 -2.22
C ALA A 290 9.74 15.78 -1.26
N ILE A 291 8.79 14.85 -1.33
CA ILE A 291 7.57 14.92 -0.51
C ILE A 291 7.83 14.70 0.99
N ASP A 292 8.82 13.86 1.34
CA ASP A 292 9.14 13.59 2.75
C ASP A 292 10.08 14.63 3.35
N SER A 293 10.92 15.25 2.51
CA SER A 293 11.83 16.33 2.91
C SER A 293 11.21 17.73 2.84
N ASP A 294 9.96 17.88 2.37
CA ASP A 294 9.29 19.17 2.14
C ASP A 294 10.10 20.06 1.18
N GLY A 295 10.52 19.46 0.05
CA GLY A 295 11.37 20.11 -0.95
C GLY A 295 12.78 20.42 -0.44
N LEU A 296 13.40 19.49 0.31
CA LEU A 296 14.67 19.66 1.00
C LEU A 296 14.69 20.80 2.03
N ASN A 297 13.57 21.06 2.70
CA ASN A 297 13.49 22.05 3.78
C ASN A 297 14.49 21.73 4.91
N PRO A 298 15.45 22.62 5.25
CA PRO A 298 16.48 22.35 6.25
C PRO A 298 15.96 22.02 7.67
N LYS A 299 14.68 22.24 7.94
CA LYS A 299 14.02 21.87 9.21
C LYS A 299 13.49 20.42 9.23
N LYS A 300 13.43 19.77 8.07
CA LYS A 300 12.84 18.44 7.85
C LYS A 300 13.77 17.51 7.09
N SER A 301 14.79 18.04 6.42
CA SER A 301 15.81 17.31 5.68
C SER A 301 17.15 17.27 6.41
N THR A 302 17.98 16.32 6.00
CA THR A 302 19.39 16.20 6.37
C THR A 302 20.28 16.63 5.22
N LYS A 303 21.57 16.83 5.50
CA LYS A 303 22.57 17.05 4.45
C LYS A 303 22.63 15.87 3.46
N THR A 304 22.49 14.64 3.97
CA THR A 304 22.46 13.42 3.15
C THR A 304 21.34 13.46 2.13
N ASP A 305 20.14 13.94 2.50
CA ASP A 305 19.03 14.09 1.55
C ASP A 305 19.41 15.01 0.38
N ALA A 306 20.02 16.17 0.67
CA ALA A 306 20.43 17.11 -0.37
C ALA A 306 21.57 16.56 -1.26
N ASP A 307 22.61 15.99 -0.65
CA ASP A 307 23.78 15.47 -1.37
C ASP A 307 23.39 14.29 -2.28
N VAL A 308 22.52 13.40 -1.81
CA VAL A 308 22.04 12.24 -2.60
C VAL A 308 21.08 12.70 -3.69
N SER A 309 20.12 13.59 -3.40
CA SER A 309 19.23 14.12 -4.44
C SER A 309 20.00 14.82 -5.55
N GLN A 310 21.11 15.50 -5.24
CA GLN A 310 22.00 16.08 -6.25
C GLN A 310 22.61 14.99 -7.16
N ARG A 311 23.16 13.90 -6.58
CA ARG A 311 23.74 12.79 -7.36
C ARG A 311 22.70 12.07 -8.23
N VAL A 312 21.46 11.96 -7.75
CA VAL A 312 20.34 11.39 -8.52
C VAL A 312 19.94 12.33 -9.66
N LEU A 313 19.81 13.64 -9.37
CA LEU A 313 19.45 14.66 -10.35
C LEU A 313 20.43 14.71 -11.52
N GLU A 314 21.73 14.65 -11.23
CA GLU A 314 22.82 14.66 -12.22
C GLU A 314 22.73 13.51 -13.24
N ARG A 315 22.05 12.42 -12.88
CA ARG A 315 21.84 11.25 -13.74
C ARG A 315 20.46 11.20 -14.39
N SER A 316 19.55 12.08 -14.00
CA SER A 316 18.17 12.14 -14.50
C SER A 316 18.06 12.95 -15.80
N ASN A 317 16.87 12.99 -16.41
CA ASN A 317 16.62 13.90 -17.54
C ASN A 317 16.63 15.39 -17.13
N TRP A 318 16.55 15.69 -15.83
CA TRP A 318 16.55 17.04 -15.28
C TRP A 318 17.95 17.51 -14.86
N HIS A 319 19.03 16.84 -15.28
CA HIS A 319 20.42 17.15 -14.88
C HIS A 319 20.88 18.59 -15.15
N ASN A 320 20.23 19.33 -16.05
CA ASN A 320 20.53 20.75 -16.32
C ASN A 320 19.70 21.73 -15.49
N GLU A 321 18.79 21.24 -14.65
CA GLU A 321 17.93 22.06 -13.80
C GLU A 321 18.56 22.28 -12.41
N SER A 322 18.10 23.32 -11.70
CA SER A 322 18.52 23.53 -10.32
C SER A 322 17.82 22.54 -9.38
N LEU A 323 18.59 21.86 -8.53
CA LEU A 323 18.06 20.97 -7.49
C LEU A 323 16.98 21.64 -6.66
N SER A 324 17.18 22.89 -6.22
CA SER A 324 16.20 23.58 -5.39
C SER A 324 14.87 23.82 -6.12
N GLN A 325 14.91 24.03 -7.44
CA GLN A 325 13.71 24.26 -8.26
C GLN A 325 12.97 22.96 -8.52
N VAL A 326 13.70 21.88 -8.82
CA VAL A 326 13.14 20.54 -9.01
C VAL A 326 12.45 20.09 -7.73
N MET A 327 13.16 20.09 -6.59
CA MET A 327 12.62 19.58 -5.34
C MET A 327 11.41 20.38 -4.83
N ASP A 328 11.41 21.71 -5.00
CA ASP A 328 10.26 22.57 -4.67
C ASP A 328 9.05 22.31 -5.59
N ARG A 329 9.27 22.07 -6.89
CA ARG A 329 8.21 21.71 -7.84
C ARG A 329 7.58 20.38 -7.45
N LEU A 330 8.40 19.35 -7.23
CA LEU A 330 7.93 18.00 -6.88
C LEU A 330 7.15 18.01 -5.55
N ASP A 331 7.68 18.67 -4.50
CA ASP A 331 6.96 18.78 -3.21
C ASP A 331 5.60 19.44 -3.35
N LYS A 332 5.49 20.50 -4.17
CA LYS A 332 4.21 21.19 -4.40
C LYS A 332 3.22 20.30 -5.14
N GLU A 333 3.62 19.72 -6.27
CA GLU A 333 2.76 18.88 -7.11
C GLU A 333 2.27 17.64 -6.33
N LEU A 334 3.19 16.90 -5.71
CA LEU A 334 2.85 15.71 -4.91
C LEU A 334 2.11 16.08 -3.63
N GLY A 335 2.47 17.18 -2.99
CA GLY A 335 1.83 17.68 -1.78
C GLY A 335 0.40 18.16 -2.02
N GLU A 336 0.10 18.71 -3.19
CA GLU A 336 -1.26 19.03 -3.65
C GLU A 336 -2.06 17.74 -3.89
N ALA A 337 -1.50 16.78 -4.63
CA ALA A 337 -2.13 15.47 -4.87
C ALA A 337 -2.46 14.75 -3.55
N LYS A 338 -1.51 14.65 -2.61
CA LYS A 338 -1.67 14.04 -1.28
C LYS A 338 -2.83 14.62 -0.47
N ARG A 339 -3.19 15.88 -0.73
CA ARG A 339 -4.30 16.58 -0.06
C ARG A 339 -5.65 16.40 -0.77
N ASP A 340 -5.68 15.99 -2.04
CA ASP A 340 -6.94 15.71 -2.74
C ASP A 340 -7.53 14.37 -2.34
N LEU A 341 -8.24 14.39 -1.22
CA LEU A 341 -8.88 13.20 -0.64
C LEU A 341 -10.39 13.31 -0.68
N SER A 342 -10.92 14.29 -1.41
CA SER A 342 -12.35 14.63 -1.42
C SER A 342 -13.20 13.50 -1.98
N HIS A 343 -12.66 12.75 -2.94
CA HIS A 343 -13.30 11.65 -3.65
C HIS A 343 -13.28 10.31 -2.87
N LEU A 344 -12.45 10.19 -1.82
CA LEU A 344 -12.28 8.94 -1.08
C LEU A 344 -13.46 8.67 -0.13
N SER A 345 -13.96 7.44 -0.14
CA SER A 345 -14.96 6.99 0.84
C SER A 345 -14.35 6.79 2.23
N VAL A 346 -15.18 6.58 3.26
CA VAL A 346 -14.69 6.20 4.61
C VAL A 346 -13.87 4.92 4.56
N ARG A 347 -14.31 3.93 3.76
CA ARG A 347 -13.58 2.68 3.59
C ARG A 347 -12.19 2.94 3.03
N ASP A 348 -12.09 3.80 2.03
CA ASP A 348 -10.81 4.11 1.37
C ASP A 348 -9.86 4.88 2.30
N LEU A 349 -10.38 5.85 3.06
CA LEU A 349 -9.60 6.57 4.08
C LEU A 349 -9.02 5.64 5.14
N LEU A 350 -9.75 4.60 5.55
CA LEU A 350 -9.27 3.61 6.53
C LEU A 350 -8.18 2.71 5.95
N ARG A 351 -8.20 2.47 4.64
CA ARG A 351 -7.29 1.56 3.92
C ARG A 351 -5.97 2.20 3.54
N ARG A 352 -6.02 3.45 3.07
CA ARG A 352 -4.90 4.13 2.40
C ARG A 352 -3.59 4.15 3.20
N ASP A 353 -3.66 4.36 4.51
CA ASP A 353 -2.50 4.34 5.40
C ASP A 353 -2.77 3.42 6.61
N TRP A 354 -3.21 2.21 6.28
CA TRP A 354 -3.37 1.12 7.24
C TRP A 354 -2.02 0.45 7.53
N LYS A 355 -1.70 0.29 8.81
CA LYS A 355 -0.54 -0.48 9.28
C LYS A 355 -0.98 -1.47 10.36
N GLY A 356 -0.88 -2.77 10.10
CA GLY A 356 -1.42 -3.79 10.99
C GLY A 356 -0.68 -5.11 10.90
N ASP A 357 -0.64 -5.82 12.02
CA ASP A 357 -0.01 -7.14 12.15
C ASP A 357 -0.60 -7.92 13.33
N VAL A 358 -0.22 -9.19 13.46
CA VAL A 358 -0.55 -10.02 14.61
C VAL A 358 0.43 -9.74 15.75
N VAL A 359 -0.11 -9.34 16.91
CA VAL A 359 0.63 -9.15 18.15
C VAL A 359 0.43 -10.37 19.04
N GLU A 360 1.52 -11.10 19.25
CA GLU A 360 1.58 -12.19 20.22
C GLU A 360 1.54 -11.65 21.65
N THR A 361 0.71 -12.26 22.50
CA THR A 361 0.62 -11.90 23.93
C THR A 361 1.69 -12.65 24.72
N THR A 362 2.06 -12.13 25.89
CA THR A 362 3.09 -12.77 26.73
C THR A 362 2.59 -14.03 27.42
N ASP A 363 1.29 -14.16 27.61
CA ASP A 363 0.66 -15.35 28.16
C ASP A 363 0.27 -16.30 27.02
N THR A 364 0.87 -17.48 26.97
CA THR A 364 0.61 -18.46 25.91
C THR A 364 -0.83 -19.00 25.88
N ALA A 365 -1.57 -18.85 26.98
CA ALA A 365 -3.00 -19.20 27.02
C ALA A 365 -3.89 -18.09 26.44
N THR A 366 -3.36 -16.88 26.25
CA THR A 366 -4.09 -15.75 25.72
C THR A 366 -3.94 -15.67 24.19
N PRO A 367 -5.04 -15.54 23.42
CA PRO A 367 -4.97 -15.46 21.97
C PRO A 367 -4.13 -14.27 21.49
N ALA A 368 -3.35 -14.49 20.43
CA ALA A 368 -2.74 -13.40 19.68
C ALA A 368 -3.82 -12.48 19.08
N ILE A 369 -3.49 -11.21 18.85
CA ILE A 369 -4.45 -10.19 18.41
C ILE A 369 -4.00 -9.59 17.08
N HIS A 370 -4.86 -9.62 16.07
CA HIS A 370 -4.63 -8.84 14.86
C HIS A 370 -4.98 -7.37 15.15
N LEU A 371 -3.93 -6.56 15.31
CA LEU A 371 -4.02 -5.15 15.66
C LEU A 371 -3.60 -4.30 14.45
N GLY A 372 -4.38 -3.26 14.13
CA GLY A 372 -3.95 -2.30 13.13
C GLY A 372 -4.43 -0.87 13.32
N PHE A 373 -3.74 0.01 12.61
CA PHE A 373 -3.82 1.46 12.74
C PHE A 373 -4.03 2.10 11.37
N ALA A 374 -5.18 2.75 11.18
CA ALA A 374 -5.41 3.67 10.08
C ALA A 374 -4.94 5.08 10.47
N SER A 375 -4.32 5.82 9.56
CA SER A 375 -4.04 7.25 9.73
C SER A 375 -4.70 8.08 8.64
N THR A 376 -5.42 9.13 9.04
CA THR A 376 -6.19 9.97 8.10
C THR A 376 -6.05 11.46 8.41
N PRO A 377 -5.89 12.32 7.39
CA PRO A 377 -5.86 13.76 7.58
C PRO A 377 -7.27 14.39 7.58
N VAL A 378 -8.32 13.58 7.69
CA VAL A 378 -9.73 14.00 7.63
C VAL A 378 -10.36 13.79 9.01
N SER A 379 -11.11 14.79 9.50
CA SER A 379 -11.79 14.71 10.80
C SER A 379 -12.86 13.61 10.85
N ILE A 380 -13.21 13.11 12.03
CA ILE A 380 -14.29 12.12 12.16
C ILE A 380 -15.62 12.71 11.68
N ASP A 381 -15.86 14.01 11.89
CA ASP A 381 -17.07 14.70 11.44
C ASP A 381 -17.16 14.74 9.91
N ASP A 382 -16.06 15.09 9.22
CA ASP A 382 -16.02 15.09 7.75
C ASP A 382 -16.13 13.67 7.19
N GLN A 383 -15.55 12.68 7.87
CA GLN A 383 -15.71 11.27 7.51
C GLN A 383 -17.15 10.81 7.66
N ILE A 384 -17.85 11.23 8.72
CA ILE A 384 -19.27 10.93 8.94
C ILE A 384 -20.10 11.47 7.78
N GLU A 385 -19.83 12.69 7.30
CA GLU A 385 -20.56 13.28 6.17
C GLU A 385 -20.41 12.50 4.85
N ARG A 386 -19.38 11.67 4.73
CA ARG A 386 -19.16 10.77 3.57
C ARG A 386 -19.91 9.44 3.68
N THR A 387 -20.57 9.18 4.81
CA THR A 387 -21.41 7.98 4.98
C THR A 387 -22.81 8.21 4.43
N GLU A 388 -23.46 7.15 3.94
CA GLU A 388 -24.82 7.21 3.37
C GLU A 388 -25.83 7.90 4.30
N ARG A 389 -25.76 7.61 5.60
CA ARG A 389 -26.68 8.13 6.62
C ARG A 389 -26.13 9.28 7.44
N LYS A 390 -24.94 9.80 7.11
CA LYS A 390 -24.30 10.94 7.79
C LYS A 390 -24.31 10.80 9.32
N SER A 391 -23.99 9.59 9.80
CA SER A 391 -24.04 9.30 11.23
C SER A 391 -22.84 8.49 11.70
N LEU A 392 -22.43 8.71 12.94
CA LEU A 392 -21.35 7.92 13.57
C LEU A 392 -21.66 6.42 13.60
N LYS A 393 -22.95 6.06 13.75
CA LYS A 393 -23.40 4.66 13.66
C LYS A 393 -23.13 4.05 12.29
N ASP A 394 -23.24 4.84 11.24
CA ASP A 394 -22.94 4.40 9.89
C ASP A 394 -21.43 4.30 9.64
N TRP A 395 -20.65 5.26 10.14
CA TRP A 395 -19.19 5.19 10.10
C TRP A 395 -18.67 3.89 10.72
N PHE A 396 -19.15 3.52 11.92
CA PHE A 396 -18.80 2.25 12.57
C PHE A 396 -19.34 1.02 11.82
N ARG A 397 -20.37 1.15 10.98
CA ARG A 397 -20.83 0.07 10.10
C ARG A 397 -19.83 -0.16 8.97
N VAL A 398 -19.33 0.92 8.35
CA VAL A 398 -18.31 0.86 7.30
C VAL A 398 -17.01 0.29 7.87
N GLU A 399 -16.54 0.83 8.99
CA GLU A 399 -15.33 0.34 9.69
C GLU A 399 -15.45 -1.14 10.03
N ARG A 400 -16.57 -1.59 10.63
CA ARG A 400 -16.78 -3.01 10.93
C ARG A 400 -16.84 -3.88 9.68
N ARG A 401 -17.31 -3.40 8.53
CA ARG A 401 -17.28 -4.22 7.30
C ARG A 401 -15.84 -4.40 6.84
N TRP A 402 -15.11 -3.30 6.72
CA TRP A 402 -13.70 -3.32 6.31
C TRP A 402 -12.83 -4.18 7.24
N THR A 403 -12.91 -4.00 8.56
CA THR A 403 -12.09 -4.78 9.49
C THR A 403 -12.49 -6.24 9.57
N ALA A 404 -13.69 -6.61 9.09
CA ALA A 404 -14.08 -8.02 8.93
C ALA A 404 -13.38 -8.63 7.71
N GLU A 405 -13.32 -7.88 6.61
CA GLU A 405 -12.65 -8.29 5.36
C GLU A 405 -11.18 -8.64 5.63
N ILE A 406 -10.47 -7.79 6.37
CA ILE A 406 -9.06 -8.02 6.73
C ILE A 406 -8.86 -8.79 8.04
N ARG A 407 -9.94 -9.26 8.67
CA ARG A 407 -9.90 -10.01 9.94
C ARG A 407 -9.08 -9.33 11.04
N ALA A 408 -9.16 -8.00 11.14
CA ALA A 408 -8.56 -7.27 12.25
C ALA A 408 -9.43 -7.45 13.50
N ASP A 409 -8.82 -7.75 14.65
CA ASP A 409 -9.53 -7.88 15.93
C ASP A 409 -9.66 -6.52 16.62
N VAL A 410 -8.60 -5.70 16.52
CA VAL A 410 -8.54 -4.34 17.05
C VAL A 410 -8.18 -3.38 15.93
N SER A 411 -8.96 -2.32 15.78
CA SER A 411 -8.69 -1.24 14.84
C SER A 411 -8.63 0.10 15.55
N ILE A 412 -7.63 0.89 15.19
CA ILE A 412 -7.45 2.25 15.68
C ILE A 412 -7.37 3.20 14.50
N CYS A 413 -8.26 4.18 14.42
CA CYS A 413 -8.18 5.24 13.42
C CYS A 413 -7.65 6.51 14.10
N LEU A 414 -6.52 7.02 13.59
CA LEU A 414 -5.85 8.22 14.09
C LEU A 414 -6.08 9.37 13.11
N ASN A 415 -6.92 10.32 13.51
CA ASN A 415 -7.23 11.48 12.68
C ASN A 415 -6.32 12.65 13.04
N LYS A 416 -5.74 13.31 12.04
CA LYS A 416 -4.87 14.50 12.19
C LYS A 416 -5.27 15.57 11.18
N TYR A 417 -5.91 16.63 11.63
CA TYR A 417 -6.35 17.70 10.74
C TYR A 417 -6.14 19.07 11.37
N LYS A 418 -6.46 20.12 10.62
CA LYS A 418 -6.58 21.49 11.14
C LYS A 418 -8.05 21.85 11.21
N ASP A 419 -8.50 22.38 12.34
CA ASP A 419 -9.86 22.92 12.45
C ASP A 419 -10.02 24.20 11.60
N HIS A 420 -11.24 24.74 11.56
CA HIS A 420 -11.56 25.99 10.85
C HIS A 420 -10.77 27.22 11.35
N LYS A 421 -10.12 27.14 12.52
CA LYS A 421 -9.25 28.17 13.10
C LYS A 421 -7.77 27.90 12.82
N GLY A 422 -7.45 26.82 12.10
CA GLY A 422 -6.08 26.40 11.80
C GLY A 422 -5.37 25.64 12.92
N ASN A 423 -6.06 25.32 14.03
CA ASN A 423 -5.47 24.57 15.13
C ASN A 423 -5.33 23.10 14.75
N LYS A 424 -4.18 22.50 15.12
CA LYS A 424 -3.95 21.06 14.95
C LYS A 424 -4.84 20.29 15.93
N VAL A 425 -5.73 19.46 15.41
CA VAL A 425 -6.58 18.55 16.20
C VAL A 425 -6.12 17.11 16.00
N ARG A 426 -6.30 16.28 17.02
CA ARG A 426 -6.04 14.84 16.99
C ARG A 426 -7.23 14.10 17.55
N GLU A 427 -7.57 12.99 16.91
CA GLU A 427 -8.64 12.10 17.34
C GLU A 427 -8.16 10.66 17.31
N ILE A 428 -8.65 9.87 18.26
CA ILE A 428 -8.40 8.42 18.35
C ILE A 428 -9.76 7.74 18.32
N VAL A 429 -10.01 6.95 17.29
CA VAL A 429 -11.14 6.03 17.23
C VAL A 429 -10.64 4.63 17.58
N LEU A 430 -11.25 3.97 18.55
CA LEU A 430 -10.93 2.60 18.94
C LEU A 430 -12.15 1.70 18.72
N THR A 431 -11.96 0.61 17.97
CA THR A 431 -12.91 -0.49 17.85
C THR A 431 -12.26 -1.81 18.25
N VAL A 432 -12.96 -2.63 19.05
CA VAL A 432 -12.58 -4.03 19.34
C VAL A 432 -13.70 -4.97 18.90
N ARG A 433 -13.32 -5.99 18.13
CA ARG A 433 -14.21 -7.01 17.57
C ARG A 433 -14.14 -8.30 18.38
N HIS A 434 -15.12 -9.18 18.12
CA HIS A 434 -15.35 -10.39 18.92
C HIS A 434 -15.76 -11.60 18.05
N ASP A 435 -15.52 -11.50 16.75
CA ASP A 435 -16.02 -12.42 15.73
C ASP A 435 -14.88 -13.01 14.87
N HIS A 436 -13.65 -12.99 15.40
CA HIS A 436 -12.47 -13.59 14.77
C HIS A 436 -11.61 -14.36 15.79
N ARG A 437 -10.60 -13.76 16.45
CA ARG A 437 -9.71 -14.49 17.40
C ARG A 437 -10.25 -14.57 18.82
N ILE A 438 -11.09 -13.62 19.20
CA ILE A 438 -11.56 -13.44 20.58
C ILE A 438 -13.09 -13.43 20.65
N ASN A 439 -13.65 -13.88 21.77
CA ASN A 439 -15.09 -13.89 22.03
C ASN A 439 -15.57 -12.55 22.64
N ARG A 440 -16.86 -12.45 22.99
CA ARG A 440 -17.45 -11.21 23.52
C ARG A 440 -16.83 -10.76 24.84
N THR A 441 -16.63 -11.67 25.78
CA THR A 441 -16.07 -11.38 27.11
C THR A 441 -14.64 -10.90 26.99
N GLN A 442 -13.84 -11.60 26.20
CA GLN A 442 -12.46 -11.25 25.88
C GLN A 442 -12.36 -9.86 25.22
N ALA A 443 -13.22 -9.59 24.23
CA ALA A 443 -13.25 -8.31 23.54
C ALA A 443 -13.69 -7.14 24.42
N ASP A 444 -14.63 -7.36 25.34
CA ASP A 444 -15.05 -6.33 26.31
C ASP A 444 -13.89 -6.00 27.28
N ASP A 445 -13.14 -7.03 27.71
CA ASP A 445 -11.98 -6.86 28.58
C ASP A 445 -10.79 -6.18 27.88
N LEU A 446 -10.43 -6.64 26.69
CA LEU A 446 -9.36 -6.06 25.88
C LEU A 446 -9.64 -4.58 25.55
N PHE A 447 -10.90 -4.24 25.23
CA PHE A 447 -11.28 -2.85 25.02
C PHE A 447 -11.03 -1.99 26.27
N ARG A 448 -11.37 -2.50 27.46
CA ARG A 448 -11.11 -1.81 28.74
C ARG A 448 -9.60 -1.63 28.96
N VAL A 449 -8.80 -2.66 28.71
CA VAL A 449 -7.34 -2.63 28.90
C VAL A 449 -6.69 -1.59 27.98
N ILE A 450 -7.02 -1.60 26.69
CA ILE A 450 -6.50 -0.62 25.73
C ILE A 450 -6.99 0.79 26.08
N SER A 451 -8.27 0.95 26.43
CA SER A 451 -8.82 2.24 26.82
C SER A 451 -8.12 2.80 28.06
N SER A 452 -7.83 1.97 29.07
CA SER A 452 -7.09 2.39 30.27
C SER A 452 -5.69 2.87 29.90
N ALA A 453 -4.94 2.07 29.14
CA ALA A 453 -3.57 2.43 28.74
C ALA A 453 -3.50 3.75 27.96
N LEU A 454 -4.50 4.04 27.13
CA LEU A 454 -4.61 5.31 26.42
C LEU A 454 -4.97 6.47 27.36
N ASN A 455 -5.95 6.32 28.26
CA ASN A 455 -6.29 7.35 29.25
C ASN A 455 -5.15 7.65 30.24
N ASP A 456 -4.33 6.66 30.57
CA ASP A 456 -3.15 6.85 31.43
C ASP A 456 -2.05 7.65 30.71
N SER A 457 -2.06 7.67 29.37
CA SER A 457 -1.04 8.30 28.53
C SER A 457 -1.47 9.66 27.94
N PHE A 458 -2.77 9.93 27.92
CA PHE A 458 -3.37 11.08 27.27
C PHE A 458 -4.52 11.64 28.09
N ASP A 459 -4.65 12.97 28.10
CA ASP A 459 -5.88 13.63 28.52
C ASP A 459 -6.90 13.52 27.38
N LEU A 460 -7.76 12.50 27.46
CA LEU A 460 -8.74 12.15 26.43
C LEU A 460 -10.11 12.71 26.78
N GLU A 461 -10.72 13.41 25.82
CA GLU A 461 -12.10 13.85 25.91
C GLU A 461 -12.96 13.05 24.94
N GLU A 462 -14.13 12.56 25.37
CA GLU A 462 -15.07 11.90 24.47
C GLU A 462 -15.59 12.87 23.40
N HIS A 463 -15.53 12.46 22.14
CA HIS A 463 -16.01 13.29 21.04
C HIS A 463 -17.53 13.55 21.18
N PRO A 464 -18.03 14.77 20.94
CA PRO A 464 -19.44 15.12 21.14
C PRO A 464 -20.46 14.21 20.44
N LYS A 465 -20.10 13.66 19.27
CA LYS A 465 -20.95 12.72 18.51
C LYS A 465 -21.21 11.40 19.26
N MET A 466 -20.41 11.06 20.27
CA MET A 466 -20.64 9.89 21.12
C MET A 466 -21.94 9.98 21.92
N LYS A 467 -22.37 11.19 22.31
CA LYS A 467 -23.63 11.42 23.06
C LYS A 467 -24.88 10.98 22.29
N HIS A 468 -24.84 11.09 20.97
CA HIS A 468 -25.94 10.75 20.07
C HIS A 468 -25.84 9.31 19.52
N HIS A 469 -24.77 8.58 19.84
CA HIS A 469 -24.63 7.19 19.50
C HIS A 469 -25.41 6.34 20.53
N ALA A 470 -26.72 6.22 20.31
CA ALA A 470 -27.63 5.52 21.22
C ALA A 470 -27.22 4.05 21.44
N GLY A 471 -27.02 3.69 22.71
CA GLY A 471 -26.62 2.37 23.17
C GLY A 471 -25.11 2.25 23.29
N LYS A 472 -24.60 2.19 24.53
CA LYS A 472 -23.20 1.90 24.87
C LYS A 472 -22.75 0.61 24.19
N LYS A 473 -22.33 0.66 22.93
CA LYS A 473 -21.60 -0.43 22.32
C LYS A 473 -20.25 -0.41 23.00
N ARG A 474 -20.09 -1.33 23.96
CA ARG A 474 -18.98 -1.44 24.92
C ARG A 474 -17.57 -1.43 24.33
N ARG A 475 -17.41 -1.41 23.01
CA ARG A 475 -16.16 -1.64 22.29
C ARG A 475 -15.88 -0.63 21.17
N GLN A 476 -16.54 0.53 21.19
CA GLN A 476 -16.42 1.58 20.18
C GLN A 476 -16.39 2.93 20.87
N ILE A 477 -15.37 3.74 20.58
CA ILE A 477 -15.22 5.08 21.16
C ILE A 477 -14.42 5.99 20.25
N VAL A 478 -14.71 7.28 20.33
CA VAL A 478 -13.98 8.35 19.67
C VAL A 478 -13.55 9.35 20.73
N TRP A 479 -12.24 9.60 20.81
CA TRP A 479 -11.65 10.62 21.68
C TRP A 479 -11.00 11.73 20.88
N THR A 480 -10.91 12.91 21.48
CA THR A 480 -10.04 14.00 21.07
C THR A 480 -8.92 14.19 22.11
N HIS A 481 -7.77 14.72 21.71
CA HIS A 481 -6.69 15.08 22.64
C HIS A 481 -5.82 16.24 22.16
N GLY A 482 -5.21 16.97 23.10
CA GLY A 482 -4.40 18.18 22.82
C GLY A 482 -2.94 17.92 22.38
N ARG A 483 -2.41 16.71 22.56
CA ARG A 483 -1.01 16.38 22.21
C ARG A 483 -0.73 16.44 20.71
N LYS A 484 -0.07 17.51 20.27
CA LYS A 484 0.21 17.79 18.84
C LYS A 484 1.24 16.84 18.21
N ASP A 485 2.11 16.26 19.02
CA ASP A 485 3.17 15.32 18.63
C ASP A 485 2.66 13.87 18.53
N ALA A 486 1.52 13.56 19.15
CA ALA A 486 0.98 12.22 19.21
C ALA A 486 0.25 11.83 17.92
N GLY A 487 0.99 11.17 17.02
CA GLY A 487 0.46 10.38 15.91
C GLY A 487 0.72 8.88 16.11
N ARG A 488 0.67 8.09 15.02
CA ARG A 488 0.89 6.63 15.06
C ARG A 488 2.18 6.24 15.78
N LYS A 489 3.29 6.96 15.58
CA LYS A 489 4.60 6.69 16.24
C LYS A 489 4.54 6.77 17.77
N VAL A 490 3.58 7.50 18.35
CA VAL A 490 3.38 7.63 19.81
C VAL A 490 2.29 6.69 20.32
N VAL A 491 1.17 6.59 19.60
CA VAL A 491 0.01 5.79 20.03
C VAL A 491 0.26 4.29 19.88
N ARG A 492 0.88 3.85 18.77
CA ARG A 492 1.09 2.43 18.46
C ARG A 492 1.84 1.69 19.58
N PRO A 493 2.99 2.18 20.09
CA PRO A 493 3.70 1.50 21.18
C PRO A 493 2.89 1.36 22.48
N ILE A 494 2.00 2.31 22.79
CA ILE A 494 1.16 2.25 24.00
C ILE A 494 0.18 1.08 23.88
N VAL A 495 -0.50 1.00 22.74
CA VAL A 495 -1.50 -0.05 22.49
C VAL A 495 -0.85 -1.41 22.28
N GLU A 496 0.24 -1.50 21.52
CA GLU A 496 0.98 -2.76 21.34
C GLU A 496 1.45 -3.32 22.68
N ARG A 497 1.94 -2.48 23.61
CA ARG A 497 2.28 -2.94 24.96
C ARG A 497 1.07 -3.44 25.72
N ALA A 498 -0.04 -2.71 25.69
CA ALA A 498 -1.27 -3.10 26.39
C ALA A 498 -1.81 -4.44 25.87
N VAL A 499 -1.82 -4.64 24.55
CA VAL A 499 -2.21 -5.90 23.91
C VAL A 499 -1.22 -7.01 24.25
N LYS A 500 0.08 -6.75 24.17
CA LYS A 500 1.12 -7.76 24.46
C LYS A 500 1.07 -8.23 25.92
N SER A 501 0.78 -7.36 26.88
CA SER A 501 0.64 -7.70 28.30
C SER A 501 -0.75 -8.16 28.70
N TRP A 502 -1.71 -8.20 27.77
CA TRP A 502 -3.08 -8.58 28.08
C TRP A 502 -3.15 -10.07 28.43
N ILE A 503 -3.93 -10.39 29.45
CA ILE A 503 -4.24 -11.76 29.86
C ILE A 503 -5.76 -11.90 29.72
N SER A 504 -6.19 -12.87 28.92
CA SER A 504 -7.61 -13.15 28.72
C SER A 504 -8.30 -13.46 30.05
N PRO A 505 -9.50 -12.91 30.31
CA PRO A 505 -10.32 -13.23 31.48
C PRO A 505 -10.87 -14.66 31.47
#